data_AF-A0A069D183-F1
#
_entry.id   AF-A0A069D183-F1
#
_cell.length_a   1.000
_cell.length_b   1.000
_cell.length_c   1.000
_cell.angle_alpha   90.00
_cell.angle_beta   90.00
_cell.angle_gamma   90.00
#
_symmetry.space_group_name_H-M   'P 1'
#
loop_
_entity.id
_entity.type
_entity.pdbx_description
1 polymer ?
#
loop_
_entity_poly.entity_id
_entity_poly.type
_entity_poly.pdbx_seq_one_letter_code
_entity_poly.pdbx_strand_id
1 'polypeptide(L)'
;MLALATYTAGMIDVYSIKNNSIILTWNYHEFLPEHLYIIEMGETFRAAITDETRYGYADIESTDKLVYALYSGRKVKEKDYSFGSIIRIFDWNGSIGLELHSDINLRRITVSEDNQYIYAIAKDKDDLTCVVVFYIGDIIKDLI
;
A
#
# COMPACT_ATOMS: atom_id res chain seq x y z
N MET A 1 2.23 8.88 14.47
CA MET A 1 0.97 8.14 14.25
C MET A 1 1.32 6.79 13.66
N LEU A 2 0.36 5.87 13.48
CA LEU A 2 0.58 4.59 12.84
C LEU A 2 -0.36 4.47 11.65
N ALA A 3 0.17 4.13 10.47
CA ALA A 3 -0.64 3.76 9.31
C ALA A 3 -0.43 2.27 9.01
N LEU A 4 -1.51 1.56 8.70
CA LEU A 4 -1.51 0.16 8.33
C LEU A 4 -2.20 0.00 6.99
N ALA A 5 -1.66 -0.87 6.14
CA ALA A 5 -2.27 -1.27 4.89
C ALA A 5 -2.41 -2.80 4.83
N THR A 6 -3.47 -3.27 4.18
CA THR A 6 -3.77 -4.71 4.12
C THR A 6 -3.47 -5.29 2.73
N TYR A 7 -2.78 -6.43 2.70
CA TYR A 7 -2.38 -7.09 1.45
C TYR A 7 -3.55 -7.67 0.66
N THR A 8 -4.55 -8.25 1.32
CA THR A 8 -5.69 -8.93 0.67
C THR A 8 -6.97 -8.11 0.73
N ALA A 9 -6.86 -6.81 1.01
CA ALA A 9 -8.00 -5.90 1.13
C ALA A 9 -7.60 -4.49 0.71
N GLY A 10 -8.53 -3.72 0.14
CA GLY A 10 -8.31 -2.32 -0.19
C GLY A 10 -8.41 -1.43 1.04
N MET A 11 -7.72 -1.77 2.13
CA MET A 11 -7.88 -1.14 3.44
C MET A 11 -6.61 -0.43 3.89
N ILE A 12 -6.77 0.83 4.30
CA ILE A 12 -5.81 1.61 5.08
C ILE A 12 -6.48 2.05 6.38
N ASP A 13 -5.77 1.87 7.49
CA ASP A 13 -6.21 2.33 8.81
C ASP A 13 -5.13 3.18 9.46
N VAL A 14 -5.52 4.33 9.99
CA VAL A 14 -4.63 5.29 10.64
C VAL A 14 -5.00 5.45 12.11
N TYR A 15 -4.01 5.28 12.99
CA TYR A 15 -4.17 5.31 14.43
C TYR A 15 -3.28 6.36 15.08
N SER A 16 -3.81 6.98 16.14
CA SER A 16 -3.01 7.74 17.10
C SER A 16 -2.66 6.86 18.29
N ILE A 17 -1.43 7.01 18.79
CA ILE A 17 -0.95 6.33 19.99
C ILE A 17 -0.84 7.40 21.07
N LYS A 18 -1.71 7.32 22.09
CA LYS A 18 -1.77 8.29 23.19
C LYS A 18 -1.95 7.55 24.50
N ASN A 19 -1.13 7.85 25.50
CA ASN A 19 -1.24 7.30 26.86
C ASN A 19 -1.48 5.78 26.89
N ASN A 20 -0.61 5.02 26.22
CA ASN A 20 -0.72 3.56 26.12
C ASN A 20 -2.02 3.02 25.47
N SER A 21 -2.73 3.88 24.74
CA SER A 21 -3.94 3.53 23.98
C SER A 21 -3.73 3.75 22.48
N ILE A 22 -4.32 2.88 21.66
CA ILE A 22 -4.34 2.99 20.20
C ILE A 22 -5.75 3.39 19.79
N ILE A 23 -5.89 4.53 19.14
CA ILE A 23 -7.18 5.12 18.78
C ILE A 23 -7.24 5.29 17.27
N LEU A 24 -8.22 4.64 16.63
CA LEU A 24 -8.49 4.82 15.20
C LEU A 24 -8.85 6.29 14.95
N THR A 25 -8.10 6.93 14.06
CA THR A 25 -8.25 8.35 13.72
C THR A 25 -8.98 8.50 12.38
N TRP A 26 -8.59 7.69 11.40
CA TRP A 26 -9.17 7.69 10.07
C TRP A 26 -8.95 6.33 9.39
N ASN A 27 -9.79 6.00 8.42
CA ASN A 27 -9.64 4.81 7.60
C ASN A 27 -10.17 5.03 6.18
N TYR A 28 -9.67 4.22 5.25
CA TYR A 28 -10.16 4.09 3.89
C TYR A 28 -10.27 2.62 3.52
N HIS A 29 -11.49 2.13 3.34
CA HIS A 29 -11.77 0.73 2.99
C HIS A 29 -12.53 0.67 1.65
N GLU A 30 -11.81 0.34 0.58
CA GLU A 30 -12.38 0.16 -0.77
C GLU A 30 -13.06 -1.21 -0.92
N PHE A 31 -12.44 -2.26 -0.38
CA PHE A 31 -12.99 -3.62 -0.36
C PHE A 31 -12.41 -4.42 0.81
N LEU A 32 -13.20 -5.36 1.33
CA LEU A 32 -12.80 -6.32 2.35
C LEU A 32 -12.17 -7.57 1.71
N PRO A 33 -11.43 -8.41 2.47
CA PRO A 33 -10.94 -9.67 1.94
C PRO A 33 -12.07 -10.53 1.35
N GLU A 34 -11.91 -10.90 0.07
CA GLU A 34 -12.90 -11.64 -0.72
C GLU A 34 -12.29 -12.92 -1.31
N HIS A 35 -13.15 -13.89 -1.62
CA HIS A 35 -12.78 -15.17 -2.22
C HIS A 35 -11.72 -15.96 -1.43
N LEU A 36 -11.92 -16.08 -0.12
CA LEU A 36 -11.08 -16.85 0.78
C LEU A 36 -11.74 -18.19 1.14
N TYR A 37 -10.94 -19.20 1.45
CA TYR A 37 -11.43 -20.42 2.10
C TYR A 37 -10.63 -20.73 3.36
N ILE A 38 -11.26 -21.44 4.29
CA ILE A 38 -10.63 -21.83 5.55
C ILE A 38 -9.99 -23.20 5.39
N ILE A 39 -8.70 -23.29 5.73
CA ILE A 39 -7.96 -24.53 5.84
C ILE A 39 -7.82 -24.86 7.33
N GLU A 40 -8.31 -26.04 7.70
CA GLU A 40 -8.07 -26.62 9.01
C GLU A 40 -6.66 -27.24 9.06
N MET A 41 -5.91 -26.88 10.10
CA MET A 41 -4.54 -27.33 10.34
C MET A 41 -4.44 -27.80 11.80
N GLY A 42 -5.01 -28.97 12.07
CA GLY A 42 -5.14 -29.50 13.44
C GLY A 42 -6.03 -28.59 14.28
N GLU A 43 -5.53 -28.10 15.42
CA GLU A 43 -6.26 -27.17 16.30
C GLU A 43 -6.24 -25.71 15.82
N THR A 44 -5.67 -25.43 14.63
CA THR A 44 -5.56 -24.07 14.08
C THR A 44 -6.26 -23.97 12.74
N PHE A 45 -6.66 -22.74 12.39
CA PHE A 45 -7.28 -22.44 11.10
C PHE A 45 -6.46 -21.38 10.37
N ARG A 46 -6.36 -21.50 9.04
CA ARG A 46 -5.78 -20.47 8.18
C ARG A 46 -6.77 -20.04 7.12
N ALA A 47 -6.82 -18.74 6.85
CA ALA A 47 -7.44 -18.25 5.64
C ALA A 47 -6.47 -18.41 4.46
N ALA A 48 -6.90 -19.12 3.43
CA ALA A 48 -6.17 -19.25 2.18
C ALA A 48 -6.84 -18.39 1.10
N ILE A 49 -6.02 -17.72 0.30
CA ILE A 49 -6.45 -16.95 -0.87
C ILE A 49 -6.70 -17.88 -2.05
N THR A 50 -7.53 -17.45 -2.98
CA THR A 50 -7.79 -18.14 -4.26
C THR A 50 -7.28 -17.30 -5.43
N ASP A 51 -7.28 -17.89 -6.62
CA ASP A 51 -6.99 -17.20 -7.87
C ASP A 51 -7.90 -15.98 -8.14
N GLU A 52 -9.09 -15.96 -7.54
CA GLU A 52 -10.02 -14.83 -7.62
C GLU A 52 -9.85 -13.80 -6.50
N THR A 53 -9.05 -14.07 -5.48
CA THR A 53 -8.77 -13.09 -4.41
C THR A 53 -8.08 -11.87 -5.00
N ARG A 54 -8.57 -10.69 -4.64
CA ARG A 54 -7.96 -9.41 -5.00
C ARG A 54 -6.88 -9.02 -4.00
N TYR A 55 -5.75 -8.57 -4.51
CA TYR A 55 -4.65 -8.01 -3.75
C TYR A 55 -4.83 -6.48 -3.64
N GLY A 56 -4.76 -5.97 -2.42
CA GLY A 56 -4.88 -4.54 -2.11
C GLY A 56 -3.53 -3.86 -2.15
N TYR A 57 -2.98 -3.55 -0.98
CA TYR A 57 -1.76 -2.77 -0.86
C TYR A 57 -0.52 -3.65 -0.75
N ALA A 58 0.41 -3.48 -1.68
CA ALA A 58 1.69 -4.16 -1.71
C ALA A 58 2.70 -3.55 -0.73
N ASP A 59 2.56 -2.28 -0.36
CA ASP A 59 3.45 -1.64 0.62
C ASP A 59 2.84 -0.35 1.19
N ILE A 60 3.38 0.12 2.30
CA ILE A 60 3.03 1.42 2.89
C ILE A 60 4.26 2.07 3.52
N GLU A 61 4.41 3.38 3.31
CA GLU A 61 5.44 4.22 3.92
C GLU A 61 4.81 5.53 4.42
N SER A 62 5.47 6.20 5.36
CA SER A 62 5.00 7.51 5.83
C SER A 62 6.15 8.48 6.12
N THR A 63 5.85 9.76 5.96
CA THR A 63 6.64 10.86 6.52
C THR A 63 5.85 11.55 7.63
N ASP A 64 6.40 12.62 8.20
CA ASP A 64 5.69 13.42 9.21
C ASP A 64 4.40 14.06 8.67
N LYS A 65 4.26 14.20 7.36
CA LYS A 65 3.13 14.90 6.73
C LYS A 65 2.19 13.97 5.97
N LEU A 66 2.74 12.98 5.26
CA LEU A 66 2.01 12.20 4.27
C LEU A 66 2.20 10.69 4.48
N VAL A 67 1.20 9.93 4.05
CA VAL A 67 1.18 8.47 4.00
C VAL A 67 1.10 8.05 2.53
N TYR A 68 1.96 7.13 2.14
CA TYR A 68 2.10 6.63 0.78
C TYR A 68 1.80 5.13 0.76
N ALA A 69 0.72 4.74 0.08
CA ALA A 69 0.30 3.34 0.02
C ALA A 69 0.37 2.82 -1.42
N LEU A 70 1.21 1.81 -1.65
CA LEU A 70 1.39 1.18 -2.95
C LEU A 70 0.27 0.18 -3.21
N TYR A 71 -0.60 0.47 -4.16
CA TYR A 71 -1.81 -0.27 -4.48
C TYR A 71 -1.66 -1.13 -5.75
N SER A 72 -2.15 -2.37 -5.67
CA SER A 72 -2.25 -3.32 -6.79
C SER A 72 -3.66 -3.33 -7.40
N GLY A 73 -4.67 -3.75 -6.62
CA GLY A 73 -6.04 -3.94 -7.07
C GLY A 73 -6.26 -5.17 -7.96
N ARG A 74 -5.23 -5.97 -8.24
CA ARG A 74 -5.28 -7.12 -9.15
C ARG A 74 -5.68 -8.40 -8.46
N LYS A 75 -6.26 -9.34 -9.19
CA LYS A 75 -6.54 -10.71 -8.71
C LYS A 75 -5.31 -11.59 -8.78
N VAL A 76 -5.23 -12.59 -7.91
CA VAL A 76 -4.09 -13.54 -7.83
C VAL A 76 -3.78 -14.22 -9.17
N LYS A 77 -4.80 -14.52 -9.97
CA LYS A 77 -4.62 -15.09 -11.32
C LYS A 77 -3.91 -14.18 -12.34
N GLU A 78 -3.80 -12.89 -12.05
CA GLU A 78 -3.19 -11.91 -12.94
C GLU A 78 -1.66 -11.85 -12.73
N LYS A 79 -0.91 -11.52 -13.80
CA LYS A 79 0.56 -11.37 -13.71
C LYS A 79 0.89 -10.24 -12.71
N ASP A 80 1.89 -10.49 -11.88
CA ASP A 80 2.41 -9.53 -10.89
C ASP A 80 1.30 -8.96 -9.95
N TYR A 81 0.32 -9.78 -9.59
CA TYR A 81 -0.79 -9.38 -8.71
C TYR A 81 -0.32 -8.79 -7.36
N SER A 82 0.84 -9.22 -6.86
CA SER A 82 1.41 -8.75 -5.59
C SER A 82 2.24 -7.47 -5.72
N PHE A 83 2.32 -6.89 -6.92
CA PHE A 83 2.99 -5.62 -7.20
C PHE A 83 1.95 -4.53 -7.40
N GLY A 84 2.30 -3.30 -7.04
CA GLY A 84 1.48 -2.13 -7.30
C GLY A 84 2.01 -1.25 -8.42
N SER A 85 1.12 -0.50 -9.06
CA SER A 85 1.48 0.55 -10.03
C SER A 85 0.79 1.87 -9.72
N ILE A 86 0.06 1.94 -8.61
CA ILE A 86 -0.64 3.14 -8.13
C ILE A 86 -0.12 3.42 -6.73
N ILE A 87 0.34 4.64 -6.47
CA ILE A 87 0.71 5.10 -5.14
C ILE A 87 -0.35 6.09 -4.69
N ARG A 88 -1.14 5.72 -3.69
CA ARG A 88 -2.14 6.58 -3.08
C ARG A 88 -1.51 7.37 -1.96
N ILE A 89 -1.74 8.69 -1.96
CA ILE A 89 -1.15 9.63 -1.02
C ILE A 89 -2.26 10.29 -0.23
N PHE A 90 -2.13 10.20 1.10
CA PHE A 90 -3.04 10.78 2.07
C PHE A 90 -2.25 11.63 3.06
N ASP A 91 -2.90 12.63 3.65
CA ASP A 91 -2.41 13.17 4.93
C ASP A 91 -2.87 12.26 6.07
N TRP A 92 -2.33 12.50 7.25
CA TRP A 92 -2.66 11.75 8.46
C TRP A 92 -4.13 11.87 8.89
N ASN A 93 -4.89 12.82 8.34
CA ASN A 93 -6.31 13.04 8.61
C ASN A 93 -7.23 12.48 7.51
N GLY A 94 -6.67 11.93 6.42
CA GLY A 94 -7.41 11.45 5.27
C GLY A 94 -8.04 12.52 4.38
N SER A 95 -7.61 13.77 4.49
CA SER A 95 -8.18 14.91 3.73
C SER A 95 -7.62 15.00 2.30
N ILE A 96 -6.46 14.39 2.06
CA ILE A 96 -5.82 14.31 0.74
C ILE A 96 -6.13 12.95 0.12
N GLY A 97 -6.40 12.92 -1.18
CA GLY A 97 -6.62 11.69 -1.96
C GLY A 97 -5.98 11.80 -3.34
N LEU A 98 -4.65 11.88 -3.38
CA LEU A 98 -3.88 11.94 -4.63
C LEU A 98 -3.45 10.53 -5.04
N GLU A 99 -3.50 10.23 -6.34
CA GLU A 99 -2.96 8.99 -6.91
C GLU A 99 -1.83 9.32 -7.89
N LEU A 100 -0.68 8.67 -7.70
CA LEU A 100 0.42 8.66 -8.65
C LEU A 100 0.43 7.32 -9.39
N HIS A 101 0.51 7.36 -10.71
CA HIS A 101 0.55 6.17 -11.54
C HIS A 101 1.98 5.96 -12.06
N SER A 102 2.53 4.78 -11.78
CA SER A 102 3.79 4.33 -12.35
C SER A 102 3.52 3.49 -13.60
N ASP A 103 4.36 3.66 -14.61
CA ASP A 103 4.40 2.85 -15.83
C ASP A 103 5.07 1.48 -15.63
N ILE A 104 5.65 1.24 -14.45
CA ILE A 104 6.27 -0.03 -14.07
C ILE A 104 5.67 -0.60 -12.78
N ASN A 105 5.77 -1.92 -12.62
CA ASN A 105 5.30 -2.62 -11.43
C ASN A 105 6.32 -2.51 -10.29
N LEU A 106 5.87 -1.96 -9.16
CA LEU A 106 6.66 -1.76 -7.94
C LEU A 106 6.29 -2.81 -6.89
N ARG A 107 7.27 -3.21 -6.09
CA ARG A 107 7.10 -4.20 -5.01
C ARG A 107 7.15 -3.59 -3.62
N ARG A 108 8.06 -2.65 -3.44
CA ARG A 108 8.27 -1.90 -2.20
C ARG A 108 8.58 -0.47 -2.53
N ILE A 109 8.21 0.44 -1.65
CA ILE A 109 8.54 1.86 -1.75
C ILE A 109 9.12 2.36 -0.44
N THR A 110 9.96 3.39 -0.52
CA THR A 110 10.23 4.29 0.58
C THR A 110 10.33 5.72 0.05
N VAL A 111 10.27 6.72 0.92
CA VAL A 111 10.16 8.14 0.53
C VAL A 111 11.24 8.95 1.25
N SER A 112 11.82 9.94 0.57
CA SER A 112 12.74 10.88 1.23
C SER A 112 12.02 11.72 2.28
N GLU A 113 12.74 12.13 3.33
CA GLU A 113 12.18 12.93 4.44
C GLU A 113 11.57 14.27 3.96
N ASP A 114 12.16 14.88 2.92
CA ASP A 114 11.66 16.09 2.28
C ASP A 114 10.49 15.85 1.30
N ASN A 115 10.02 14.59 1.20
CA ASN A 115 8.96 14.12 0.32
C ASN A 115 9.25 14.30 -1.19
N GLN A 116 10.45 14.68 -1.60
CA GLN A 116 10.73 14.96 -3.02
C GLN A 116 10.94 13.71 -3.87
N TYR A 117 11.33 12.59 -3.27
CA TYR A 117 11.69 11.38 -3.99
C TYR A 117 11.00 10.14 -3.43
N ILE A 118 10.53 9.28 -4.33
CA ILE A 118 10.15 7.90 -4.02
C ILE A 118 11.24 6.97 -4.56
N TYR A 119 11.76 6.11 -3.70
CA TYR A 119 12.65 5.02 -4.06
C TYR A 119 11.85 3.72 -4.05
N ALA A 120 12.00 2.89 -5.07
CA ALA A 120 11.21 1.67 -5.16
C ALA A 120 12.04 0.48 -5.63
N ILE A 121 11.68 -0.71 -5.12
CA ILE A 121 12.09 -1.99 -5.70
C ILE A 121 11.08 -2.32 -6.78
N ALA A 122 11.55 -2.56 -7.99
CA ALA A 122 10.73 -2.88 -9.16
C ALA A 122 11.26 -4.11 -9.89
N LYS A 123 10.54 -4.52 -10.95
CA LYS A 123 11.05 -5.44 -11.97
C LYS A 123 11.33 -4.67 -13.25
N ASP A 124 12.47 -4.93 -13.86
CA ASP A 124 12.76 -4.43 -15.20
C ASP A 124 12.03 -5.27 -16.28
N LYS A 125 12.26 -4.90 -17.54
CA LYS A 125 11.67 -5.57 -18.71
C LYS A 125 12.05 -7.06 -18.85
N ASP A 126 13.14 -7.47 -18.21
CA ASP A 126 13.67 -8.83 -18.24
C ASP A 126 13.30 -9.60 -16.94
N ASP A 127 12.33 -9.08 -16.18
CA ASP A 127 11.82 -9.60 -14.90
C ASP A 127 12.91 -9.64 -13.78
N LEU A 128 14.00 -8.88 -13.91
CA LEU A 128 15.04 -8.75 -12.89
C LEU A 128 14.70 -7.64 -11.88
N THR A 129 15.04 -7.89 -10.61
CA THR A 129 14.87 -6.89 -9.55
C THR A 129 15.79 -5.70 -9.77
N CYS A 130 15.22 -4.49 -9.80
CA CYS A 130 15.96 -3.24 -9.92
C CYS A 130 15.49 -2.23 -8.87
N VAL A 131 16.28 -1.18 -8.66
CA VAL A 131 15.91 -0.01 -7.87
C VAL A 131 15.63 1.14 -8.82
N VAL A 132 14.50 1.80 -8.64
CA VAL A 132 14.10 2.98 -9.39
C VAL A 132 13.88 4.16 -8.46
N VAL A 133 14.01 5.37 -9.01
CA VAL A 133 13.82 6.62 -8.26
C VAL A 133 12.88 7.52 -9.06
N PHE A 134 11.87 8.05 -8.39
CA PHE A 134 10.92 9.00 -8.95
C PHE A 134 11.06 10.33 -8.22
N TYR A 135 11.22 11.42 -8.97
CA TYR A 135 11.05 12.77 -8.44
C TYR A 135 9.57 13.14 -8.48
N ILE A 136 9.02 13.55 -7.33
CA ILE A 136 7.61 13.91 -7.17
C ILE A 136 7.39 15.33 -6.62
N GLY A 137 8.46 16.05 -6.28
CA GLY A 137 8.39 17.32 -5.55
C GLY A 137 7.45 18.36 -6.20
N ASP A 138 7.51 18.52 -7.52
CA ASP A 138 6.63 19.46 -8.24
C ASP A 138 5.15 19.09 -8.19
N ILE A 139 4.84 17.79 -8.07
CA ILE A 139 3.47 17.26 -8.06
C ILE A 139 2.84 17.50 -6.69
N ILE A 140 3.61 17.31 -5.63
CA ILE A 140 3.09 17.33 -4.25
C ILE A 140 3.33 18.65 -3.53
N LYS A 141 4.02 19.63 -4.13
CA LYS A 141 4.41 20.90 -3.50
C LYS A 141 3.30 21.65 -2.74
N ASP A 142 2.05 21.54 -3.20
CA ASP A 142 0.90 22.23 -2.61
C ASP A 142 0.27 21.42 -1.45
N LEU A 143 0.78 20.22 -1.19
CA LEU A 143 0.33 19.29 -0.13
C LEU A 143 1.24 19.31 1.12
N ILE A 144 2.43 19.92 1.02
CA ILE A 144 3.50 19.86 2.03
C ILE A 144 3.59 21.18 2.80
#